data_AF-A0A432G4U0-F1
#
_entry.id   AF-A0A432G4U0-F1
#
_cell.length_a   1.000
_cell.length_b   1.000
_cell.length_c   1.000
_cell.angle_alpha   90.00
_cell.angle_beta   90.00
_cell.angle_gamma   90.00
#
_symmetry.space_group_name_H-M   'P 1'
#
loop_
_entity.id
_entity.type
_entity.pdbx_description
1 polymer ?
#
loop_
_entity_poly.entity_id
_entity_poly.type
_entity_poly.pdbx_seq_one_letter_code
_entity_poly.pdbx_strand_id
1 'polypeptide(L)'
;REFLESLPTEQANRYLRIIFSAKESIFKCFFPISQTSLYFQDAEIIIDDKNSEFSFLLSKACTGITSAGFQHSGRFSIKDDLLLTSIYI
;
A
#
# COMPACT_ATOMS: atom_id res chain seq x y z
N ARG A 1 8.49 7.64 8.05
CA ARG A 1 9.23 7.13 9.23
C ARG A 1 8.83 7.90 10.48
N GLU A 2 9.00 9.23 10.49
CA GLU A 2 8.58 10.12 11.59
C GLU A 2 7.12 9.94 12.01
N PHE A 3 6.21 9.72 11.05
CA PHE A 3 4.80 9.44 11.35
C PHE A 3 4.57 8.18 12.21
N LEU A 4 5.31 7.09 11.98
CA LEU A 4 5.11 5.86 12.77
C LEU A 4 5.71 5.99 14.17
N GLU A 5 6.78 6.78 14.30
CA GLU A 5 7.47 7.03 15.57
C GLU A 5 6.65 7.92 16.52
N SER A 6 5.69 8.69 16.00
CA SER A 6 4.80 9.53 16.82
C SER A 6 3.55 8.80 17.35
N LEU A 7 3.32 7.56 16.93
CA LEU A 7 2.12 6.78 17.29
C LEU A 7 2.39 5.86 18.50
N PRO A 8 1.35 5.49 19.27
CA PRO A 8 1.44 4.39 20.23
C PRO A 8 1.94 3.11 19.56
N THR A 9 2.78 2.34 20.26
CA THR A 9 3.46 1.14 19.71
C THR A 9 2.51 0.15 19.03
N GLU A 10 1.35 -0.13 19.63
CA GLU A 10 0.33 -1.01 19.05
C GLU A 10 -0.18 -0.48 17.70
N GLN A 11 -0.48 0.82 17.62
CA GLN A 11 -0.96 1.44 16.40
C GLN A 11 0.13 1.51 15.32
N ALA A 12 1.36 1.84 15.72
CA ALA A 12 2.52 1.84 14.83
C ALA A 12 2.75 0.44 14.22
N ASN A 13 2.70 -0.61 15.05
CA ASN A 13 2.84 -2.01 14.60
C ASN A 13 1.73 -2.41 13.64
N ARG A 14 0.48 -2.03 13.94
CA ARG A 14 -0.67 -2.29 13.07
C ARG A 14 -0.51 -1.60 11.72
N TYR A 15 -0.15 -0.31 11.71
CA TYR A 15 0.03 0.46 10.48
C TYR A 15 1.22 -0.05 9.66
N LEU A 16 2.31 -0.46 10.31
CA LEU A 16 3.45 -1.08 9.63
C LEU A 16 3.02 -2.34 8.85
N ARG A 17 2.21 -3.21 9.46
CA ARG A 17 1.68 -4.41 8.81
C ARG A 17 0.77 -4.07 7.62
N ILE A 18 -0.12 -3.09 7.78
CA ILE A 18 -1.00 -2.61 6.69
C ILE A 18 -0.16 -2.07 5.53
N ILE A 19 0.82 -1.20 5.81
CA ILE A 19 1.70 -0.61 4.79
C ILE A 19 2.47 -1.70 4.05
N PHE A 20 3.04 -2.66 4.78
CA PHE A 20 3.77 -3.78 4.18
C PHE A 20 2.87 -4.59 3.25
N SER A 21 1.72 -5.06 3.74
CA SER A 21 0.79 -5.88 2.96
C SER A 21 0.23 -5.11 1.74
N ALA A 22 -0.11 -3.82 1.90
CA ALA A 22 -0.60 -2.98 0.81
C ALA A 22 0.43 -2.85 -0.31
N LYS A 23 1.71 -2.66 0.03
CA LYS A 23 2.81 -2.60 -0.96
C LYS A 23 3.01 -3.91 -1.70
N GLU A 24 2.86 -5.04 -1.02
CA GLU A 24 2.87 -6.34 -1.70
C GLU A 24 1.69 -6.48 -2.68
N SER A 25 0.49 -6.06 -2.29
CA SER A 25 -0.70 -6.10 -3.15
C SER A 25 -0.55 -5.20 -4.37
N ILE A 26 0.05 -4.01 -4.20
CA ILE A 26 0.45 -3.13 -5.30
C ILE A 26 1.40 -3.88 -6.25
N PHE A 27 2.52 -4.40 -5.75
CA PHE A 27 3.47 -5.15 -6.57
C PHE A 27 2.81 -6.31 -7.32
N LYS A 28 2.01 -7.12 -6.62
CA LYS A 28 1.31 -8.29 -7.20
C LYS A 28 0.31 -7.91 -8.29
N CYS A 29 -0.32 -6.74 -8.20
CA CYS A 29 -1.26 -6.26 -9.22
C CYS A 29 -0.54 -5.73 -10.47
N PHE A 30 0.52 -4.94 -10.28
CA PHE A 30 1.21 -4.27 -11.40
C PHE A 30 2.27 -5.12 -12.10
N PHE A 31 3.03 -5.93 -11.36
CA PHE A 31 4.21 -6.62 -11.88
C PHE A 31 3.89 -7.60 -13.02
N PRO A 32 2.83 -8.44 -12.96
CA PRO A 32 2.54 -9.40 -14.03
C PRO A 32 2.36 -8.76 -15.41
N ILE A 33 1.80 -7.55 -15.45
CA ILE A 33 1.48 -6.83 -16.69
C ILE A 33 2.65 -5.91 -17.11
N SER A 34 3.21 -5.14 -16.17
CA SER A 34 4.22 -4.11 -16.49
C SER A 34 5.65 -4.62 -16.52
N GLN A 35 5.91 -5.79 -15.90
CA GLN A 35 7.25 -6.33 -15.62
C GLN A 35 8.20 -5.30 -14.98
N THR A 36 7.64 -4.29 -14.32
CA THR A 36 8.39 -3.20 -13.71
C THR A 36 8.59 -3.50 -12.23
N SER A 37 9.83 -3.61 -11.80
CA SER A 37 10.15 -3.78 -10.38
C SER A 37 9.78 -2.53 -9.59
N LEU A 38 8.82 -2.65 -8.68
CA LEU A 38 8.48 -1.64 -7.68
C LEU A 38 9.14 -2.03 -6.35
N TYR A 39 9.96 -1.13 -5.80
CA TYR A 39 10.54 -1.26 -4.47
C TYR A 39 9.67 -0.58 -3.42
N PHE A 40 9.93 -0.86 -2.13
CA PHE A 40 9.13 -0.28 -1.03
C PHE A 40 9.06 1.25 -1.06
N GLN A 41 10.11 1.94 -1.52
CA GLN A 41 10.15 3.40 -1.60
C GLN A 41 9.38 3.99 -2.79
N ASP A 42 8.99 3.16 -3.77
CA ASP A 42 8.35 3.63 -5.00
C ASP A 42 6.83 3.88 -4.83
N ALA A 43 6.30 3.56 -3.65
CA ALA A 43 4.90 3.82 -3.28
C ALA A 43 4.85 4.60 -1.97
N GLU A 44 4.04 5.64 -1.89
CA GLU A 44 3.64 6.24 -0.62
C GLU A 44 2.28 5.70 -0.22
N ILE A 45 2.02 5.47 1.07
CA ILE A 45 0.76 4.87 1.56
C ILE A 45 0.16 5.78 2.62
N ILE A 46 -1.13 6.09 2.48
CA ILE A 46 -1.93 6.82 3.47
C ILE A 46 -3.06 5.89 3.91
N ILE A 47 -3.16 5.64 5.22
CA ILE A 47 -4.19 4.75 5.80
C ILE A 47 -5.40 5.57 6.23
N ASP A 48 -6.59 5.16 5.81
CA ASP A 48 -7.88 5.61 6.36
C ASP A 48 -8.51 4.47 7.16
N ASP A 49 -8.32 4.54 8.48
CA ASP A 49 -8.80 3.52 9.39
C ASP A 49 -10.33 3.50 9.53
N LYS A 50 -10.98 4.64 9.33
CA LYS A 50 -12.43 4.76 9.49
C LYS A 50 -13.16 4.00 8.39
N ASN A 51 -12.61 4.03 7.18
CA ASN A 51 -13.22 3.41 6.00
C ASN A 51 -12.60 2.05 5.64
N SER A 52 -11.61 1.59 6.41
CA SER A 52 -10.81 0.38 6.10
C SER A 52 -10.20 0.45 4.69
N GLU A 53 -9.67 1.62 4.35
CA GLU A 53 -9.11 1.95 3.05
C GLU A 53 -7.65 2.42 3.20
N PHE A 54 -6.89 2.28 2.13
CA PHE A 54 -5.61 2.98 1.99
C PHE A 54 -5.56 3.62 0.62
N SER A 55 -4.93 4.78 0.52
CA SER A 55 -4.54 5.37 -0.77
C SER A 55 -3.05 5.25 -0.97
N PHE A 56 -2.63 5.24 -2.23
CA PHE A 56 -1.23 5.16 -2.59
C PHE A 56 -0.89 6.08 -3.76
N LEU A 57 0.35 6.57 -3.74
CA LEU A 57 0.96 7.34 -4.83
C LEU A 57 2.18 6.58 -5.33
N LEU A 58 2.23 6.26 -6.62
CA LEU A 58 3.41 5.65 -7.24
C LEU A 58 4.34 6.72 -7.79
N SER A 59 5.56 6.79 -7.27
CA SER A 59 6.59 7.71 -7.79
C SER A 59 7.25 7.19 -9.08
N LYS A 60 7.08 5.90 -9.37
CA LYS A 60 7.60 5.22 -10.55
C LYS A 60 6.47 4.79 -11.50
N ALA A 61 6.64 5.04 -12.79
CA ALA A 61 5.72 4.57 -13.82
C ALA A 61 5.74 3.03 -13.92
N CYS A 62 4.57 2.42 -14.14
CA CYS A 62 4.47 1.00 -14.50
C CYS A 62 4.13 0.93 -16.00
N THR A 63 5.14 0.58 -16.81
CA THR A 63 5.06 0.60 -18.28
C THR A 63 3.79 -0.07 -18.80
N GLY A 64 3.02 0.65 -19.62
CA GLY A 64 1.79 0.15 -20.25
C GLY A 64 0.55 0.13 -19.36
N ILE A 65 0.66 0.53 -18.09
CA ILE A 65 -0.47 0.55 -17.13
C ILE A 65 -0.66 1.94 -16.55
N THR A 66 0.40 2.54 -15.99
CA THR A 66 0.32 3.82 -15.27
C THR A 66 1.55 4.69 -15.48
N SER A 67 1.33 6.00 -15.38
CA SER A 67 2.38 7.02 -15.35
C SER A 67 2.97 7.18 -13.95
N ALA A 68 4.15 7.79 -13.85
CA ALA A 68 4.67 8.26 -12.57
C ALA A 68 3.71 9.33 -11.99
N GLY A 69 3.51 9.32 -10.67
CA GLY A 69 2.51 10.13 -9.99
C GLY A 69 1.11 9.53 -10.01
N PHE A 70 0.93 8.28 -10.44
CA PHE A 70 -0.37 7.61 -10.40
C PHE A 70 -0.86 7.43 -8.97
N GLN A 71 -2.09 7.86 -8.72
CA GLN A 71 -2.76 7.77 -7.42
C GLN A 71 -3.97 6.86 -7.52
N HIS A 72 -4.13 5.96 -6.56
CA HIS A 72 -5.29 5.08 -6.46
C HIS A 72 -5.53 4.67 -5.00
N SER A 73 -6.60 3.93 -4.74
CA SER A 73 -6.90 3.35 -3.44
C SER A 73 -7.04 1.82 -3.46
N GLY A 74 -6.97 1.26 -2.26
CA GLY A 74 -7.21 -0.13 -1.94
C GLY A 74 -8.01 -0.25 -0.66
N ARG A 75 -8.36 -1.48 -0.32
CA ARG A 75 -9.05 -1.83 0.92
C ARG A 75 -8.21 -2.77 1.75
N PHE A 76 -8.40 -2.70 3.06
CA PHE A 76 -7.85 -3.68 3.98
C PHE A 76 -8.92 -4.21 4.92
N SER A 77 -8.70 -5.40 5.47
CA SER A 77 -9.53 -5.98 6.51
C SER A 77 -8.65 -6.74 7.49
N ILE A 78 -8.98 -6.64 8.78
CA ILE A 78 -8.29 -7.37 9.84
C ILE A 78 -9.34 -8.19 10.58
N LYS A 79 -9.18 -9.51 10.56
CA LYS A 79 -10.09 -10.45 11.22
C LYS A 79 -9.32 -11.70 11.63
N ASP A 80 -9.54 -12.19 12.85
CA ASP A 80 -8.94 -13.44 13.37
C ASP A 80 -7.41 -13.49 13.14
N ASP A 81 -6.72 -12.39 13.51
CA ASP A 81 -5.28 -12.17 13.32
C ASP A 81 -4.76 -12.16 11.86
N LEU A 82 -5.66 -12.27 10.88
CA LEU A 82 -5.33 -12.16 9.47
C LEU A 82 -5.53 -10.73 8.98
N LEU A 83 -4.52 -10.23 8.25
CA LEU A 83 -4.60 -8.98 7.50
C LEU A 83 -4.73 -9.30 6.01
N LEU A 84 -5.81 -8.81 5.42
CA LEU A 84 -6.06 -8.85 3.98
C LEU A 84 -5.92 -7.44 3.42
N THR A 85 -5.24 -7.31 2.29
CA THR A 85 -5.23 -6.08 1.48
C THR A 85 -5.56 -6.42 0.04
N SER A 86 -6.27 -5.53 -0.63
CA SER A 86 -6.65 -5.70 -2.03
C SER A 86 -6.65 -4.38 -2.75
N ILE A 87 -6.18 -4.41 -3.99
CA ILE A 87 -6.36 -3.35 -4.98
C ILE A 87 -6.91 -3.96 -6.27
N TYR A 88 -7.57 -3.14 -7.08
CA TYR A 88 -7.98 -3.48 -8.43
C TYR A 88 -7.58 -2.33 -9.35
N ILE A 89 -7.22 -2.66 -10.59
CA ILE A 89 -6.76 -1.74 -11.63
C ILE A 89 -7.38 -2.16 -12.95
#